data_AF-A0A7W8E236-F1
#
_entry.id   AF-A0A7W8E236-F1
#
_cell.length_a   1.000
_cell.length_b   1.000
_cell.length_c   1.000
_cell.angle_alpha   90.00
_cell.angle_beta   90.00
_cell.angle_gamma   90.00
#
_symmetry.space_group_name_H-M   'P 1'
#
loop_
_entity.id
_entity.type
_entity.pdbx_description
1 polymer ?
#
loop_
_entity_poly.entity_id
_entity_poly.type
_entity_poly.pdbx_seq_one_letter_code
_entity_poly.pdbx_strand_id
1 'polypeptide(L)'
;MEVAAPDKLAPKPPATSPDSERASHKRSAALASVIAALGITILKLVTGLLTGSLGMLSEAAHSGIDCVAAALTLFSVQVSDRPADADHNYGHGKVESLSAFVETGLMLASCLWIIAEALRRIIAREHLAVTLSIWPFLVLILSIAVDFTRSRNLRKVARQYGSEALEADALHFGTDIWSSFAVLLGLAATAAGEHYHLPWLEFADPIAALVVSVIIAKVCWHLATQTVDALLDATPADASGQTRREVRDGLIRDLAAIDGVLTVDRVRTRRSGSSYFADLTLGMPRNLTFQRSEQITMAATEAVQRVLPGADVVVHSVPTASLAESVHDRIRAVAARANLNIHDVSVQQYDGALRVEQHLEVDETMTLSAAHALVTQLEAEMRKEIPAIATILTHIESEPATIERPASLDRDRLLENRLRNVATEFPEILDVHDVIVTRLSDNSSHADSASPHPGRLQVTCHCTLPDDLPMSRVHTIITALENAFKLDSPEVSRLLIHPEPATDNQR
;
A
#
# COMPACT_ATOMS: atom_id res chain seq x y z
N MET A 1 14.86 40.41 34.61
CA MET A 1 15.58 39.25 34.06
C MET A 1 14.91 38.91 32.75
N GLU A 2 15.54 39.36 31.67
CA GLU A 2 14.99 39.38 30.32
C GLU A 2 15.07 37.96 29.72
N VAL A 3 13.93 37.43 29.29
CA VAL A 3 13.83 36.08 28.72
C VAL A 3 14.36 36.13 27.29
N ALA A 4 15.48 35.46 27.04
CA ALA A 4 16.08 35.34 25.72
C ALA A 4 15.15 34.58 24.76
N ALA A 5 14.95 35.14 23.57
CA ALA A 5 14.19 34.54 22.48
C ALA A 5 14.91 33.31 21.90
N PRO A 6 14.19 32.27 21.42
CA PRO A 6 14.81 31.10 20.82
C PRO A 6 15.40 31.43 19.44
N ASP A 7 16.60 30.89 19.23
CA ASP A 7 17.41 30.99 18.02
C ASP A 7 16.64 30.44 16.80
N LYS A 8 16.48 31.28 15.77
CA LYS A 8 15.83 30.90 14.51
C LYS A 8 16.79 30.00 13.74
N LEU A 9 16.58 28.68 13.87
CA LEU A 9 17.23 27.69 13.03
C LEU A 9 16.94 28.01 11.54
N ALA A 10 17.96 28.44 10.81
CA ALA A 10 17.87 28.64 9.37
C ALA A 10 17.49 27.30 8.70
N PRO A 11 16.58 27.29 7.70
CA PRO A 11 16.22 26.07 7.01
C PRO A 11 17.45 25.51 6.29
N LYS A 12 17.87 24.32 6.72
CA LYS A 12 18.83 23.48 6.00
C LYS A 12 18.31 23.31 4.56
N PRO A 13 19.14 23.46 3.51
CA PRO A 13 18.69 23.25 2.14
C PRO A 13 18.09 21.84 2.02
N PRO A 14 16.97 21.66 1.30
CA PRO A 14 16.33 20.37 1.21
C PRO A 14 17.30 19.37 0.61
N ALA A 15 17.55 18.27 1.32
CA ALA A 15 18.13 17.09 0.70
C ALA A 15 17.24 16.73 -0.50
N THR A 16 17.84 16.51 -1.67
CA THR A 16 17.14 16.03 -2.85
C THR A 16 16.36 14.78 -2.46
N SER A 17 15.03 14.84 -2.53
CA SER A 17 14.23 13.65 -2.26
C SER A 17 14.61 12.58 -3.29
N PRO A 18 14.59 11.28 -2.95
CA PRO A 18 14.95 10.20 -3.87
C PRO A 18 14.15 10.26 -5.19
N ASP A 19 12.94 10.81 -5.19
CA ASP A 19 12.13 11.02 -6.40
C ASP A 19 12.68 12.12 -7.32
N SER A 20 13.28 13.18 -6.75
CA SER A 20 13.90 14.25 -7.53
C SER A 20 15.16 13.79 -8.29
N GLU A 21 15.95 12.91 -7.67
CA GLU A 21 17.13 12.31 -8.31
C GLU A 21 16.72 11.39 -9.46
N ARG A 22 15.72 10.52 -9.23
CA ARG A 22 15.15 9.64 -10.27
C ARG A 22 14.67 10.42 -11.50
N ALA A 23 13.87 11.47 -11.28
CA ALA A 23 13.37 12.34 -12.35
C ALA A 23 14.52 12.99 -13.15
N SER A 24 15.57 13.46 -12.46
CA SER A 24 16.73 14.09 -13.11
C SER A 24 17.47 13.12 -14.05
N HIS A 25 17.64 11.85 -13.65
CA HIS A 25 18.30 10.83 -14.46
C HIS A 25 17.48 10.43 -15.69
N LYS A 26 16.16 10.24 -15.53
CA LYS A 26 15.26 9.96 -16.66
C LYS A 26 15.30 11.10 -17.69
N ARG A 27 15.17 12.34 -17.22
CA ARG A 27 15.19 13.54 -18.08
C ARG A 27 16.53 13.74 -18.78
N SER A 28 17.65 13.52 -18.08
CA SER A 28 18.99 13.63 -18.67
C SER A 28 19.20 12.61 -19.79
N ALA A 29 18.76 11.36 -19.58
CA ALA A 29 18.85 10.31 -20.60
C ALA A 29 17.98 10.62 -21.83
N ALA A 30 16.74 11.05 -21.63
CA ALA A 30 15.86 11.49 -22.72
C ALA A 30 16.43 12.68 -23.49
N LEU A 31 16.98 13.68 -22.79
CA LEU A 31 17.57 14.86 -23.43
C LEU A 31 18.80 14.48 -24.27
N ALA A 32 19.66 13.61 -23.74
CA ALA A 32 20.81 13.08 -24.49
C ALA A 32 20.36 12.30 -25.74
N SER A 33 19.26 11.52 -25.64
CA SER A 33 18.64 10.83 -26.78
C SER A 33 18.19 11.81 -27.86
N VAL A 34 17.48 12.88 -27.49
CA VAL A 34 17.00 13.92 -28.42
C VAL A 34 18.16 14.64 -29.11
N ILE A 35 19.20 15.04 -28.36
CA ILE A 35 20.37 15.73 -28.94
C ILE A 35 21.08 14.83 -29.95
N ALA A 36 21.24 13.54 -29.63
CA ALA A 36 21.81 12.56 -30.54
C ALA A 36 20.96 12.37 -31.81
N ALA A 37 19.63 12.22 -31.66
CA ALA A 37 18.69 12.07 -32.77
C ALA A 37 18.75 13.26 -33.73
N LEU A 38 18.73 14.47 -33.18
CA LEU A 38 18.81 15.71 -33.94
C LEU A 38 20.16 15.81 -34.68
N GLY A 39 21.27 15.48 -34.02
CA GLY A 39 22.60 15.48 -34.60
C GLY A 39 22.73 14.52 -35.79
N ILE A 40 22.25 13.27 -35.64
CA ILE A 40 22.23 12.27 -36.73
C ILE A 40 21.37 12.74 -37.89
N THR A 41 20.16 13.25 -37.61
CA THR A 41 19.22 13.71 -38.63
C THR A 41 19.82 14.82 -39.48
N ILE A 42 20.43 15.82 -38.85
CA ILE A 42 21.12 16.92 -39.54
C ILE A 42 22.28 16.38 -40.38
N LEU A 43 23.09 15.47 -39.82
CA LEU A 43 24.22 14.88 -40.53
C LEU A 43 23.79 14.11 -41.78
N LYS A 44 22.75 13.27 -41.67
CA LYS A 44 22.17 12.52 -42.80
C LYS A 44 21.59 13.48 -43.85
N LEU A 45 20.84 14.50 -43.43
CA LEU A 45 20.25 15.49 -44.33
C LEU A 45 21.31 16.26 -45.13
N VAL A 46 22.32 16.81 -44.45
CA VAL A 46 23.43 17.53 -45.09
C VAL A 46 24.17 16.62 -46.07
N THR A 47 24.45 15.37 -45.67
CA THR A 47 25.11 14.40 -46.55
C THR A 47 24.24 14.09 -47.78
N GLY A 48 22.93 13.92 -47.61
CA GLY A 48 22.00 13.67 -48.71
C GLY A 48 21.93 14.83 -49.70
N LEU A 49 21.87 16.07 -49.20
CA LEU A 49 21.87 17.27 -50.04
C LEU A 49 23.20 17.46 -50.80
N LEU A 50 24.34 17.26 -50.13
CA LEU A 50 25.66 17.43 -50.74
C LEU A 50 25.98 16.33 -51.77
N THR A 51 25.55 15.10 -51.50
CA THR A 51 25.77 13.96 -52.42
C THR A 51 24.72 13.86 -53.52
N GLY A 52 23.60 14.60 -53.41
CA GLY A 52 22.44 14.44 -54.29
C GLY A 52 21.77 13.07 -54.18
N SER A 53 22.04 12.32 -53.10
CA SER A 53 21.57 10.95 -52.93
C SER A 53 20.12 10.93 -52.41
N LEU A 54 19.19 10.53 -53.27
CA LEU A 54 17.80 10.28 -52.90
C LEU A 54 17.68 9.26 -51.76
N GLY A 55 18.54 8.23 -51.74
CA GLY A 55 18.55 7.22 -50.66
C GLY A 55 18.94 7.81 -49.31
N MET A 56 19.97 8.67 -49.27
CA MET A 56 20.37 9.36 -48.04
C MET A 56 19.34 10.39 -47.57
N LEU A 57 18.65 11.06 -48.51
CA LEU A 57 17.54 11.96 -48.16
C LEU A 57 16.34 11.20 -47.57
N SER A 58 16.03 10.00 -48.08
CA SER A 58 15.00 9.12 -47.49
C SER A 58 15.38 8.67 -46.09
N GLU A 59 16.64 8.30 -45.86
CA GLU A 59 17.18 7.90 -44.55
C GLU A 59 17.19 9.08 -43.56
N ALA A 60 17.46 10.30 -44.04
CA ALA A 60 17.34 11.52 -43.24
C ALA A 60 15.88 11.82 -42.83
N ALA A 61 14.92 11.59 -43.73
CA ALA A 61 13.50 11.77 -43.42
C ALA A 61 13.02 10.76 -42.36
N HIS A 62 13.50 9.51 -42.43
CA HIS A 62 13.24 8.50 -41.41
C HIS A 62 13.79 8.92 -40.04
N SER A 63 15.07 9.33 -39.97
CA SER A 63 15.63 9.87 -38.72
C SER A 63 14.96 11.14 -38.21
N GLY A 64 14.30 11.91 -39.08
CA GLY A 64 13.43 13.01 -38.67
C GLY A 64 12.22 12.54 -37.86
N ILE A 65 11.58 11.42 -38.25
CA ILE A 65 10.50 10.80 -37.47
C ILE A 65 11.03 10.31 -36.13
N ASP A 66 12.23 9.72 -36.10
CA ASP A 66 12.89 9.25 -34.89
C ASP A 66 13.21 10.40 -33.93
N CYS A 67 13.60 11.56 -34.46
CA CYS A 67 13.80 12.78 -33.67
C CYS A 67 12.49 13.27 -33.04
N VAL A 68 11.37 13.16 -33.75
CA VAL A 68 10.03 13.48 -33.21
C VAL A 68 9.64 12.49 -32.12
N ALA A 69 9.88 11.19 -32.31
CA ALA A 69 9.63 10.17 -31.29
C ALA A 69 10.46 10.42 -30.01
N ALA A 70 11.76 10.69 -30.15
CA ALA A 70 12.62 11.03 -29.02
C ALA A 70 12.15 12.31 -28.28
N ALA A 71 11.68 13.31 -29.03
CA ALA A 71 11.13 14.54 -28.45
C ALA A 71 9.82 14.28 -27.68
N LEU A 72 8.96 13.39 -28.20
CA LEU A 72 7.75 12.93 -27.51
C LEU A 72 8.11 12.22 -26.20
N THR A 73 9.11 11.33 -26.22
CA THR A 73 9.63 10.66 -25.02
C THR A 73 10.16 11.64 -23.98
N LEU A 74 10.93 12.65 -24.40
CA LEU A 74 11.40 13.71 -23.49
C LEU A 74 10.23 14.52 -22.88
N PHE A 75 9.25 14.90 -23.70
CA PHE A 75 8.06 15.60 -23.23
C PHE A 75 7.28 14.73 -22.22
N SER A 76 7.08 13.46 -22.55
CA SER A 76 6.37 12.50 -21.72
C SER A 76 7.02 12.32 -20.36
N VAL A 77 8.34 12.14 -20.30
CA VAL A 77 9.08 12.03 -19.03
C VAL A 77 8.91 13.30 -18.19
N GLN A 78 9.00 14.49 -18.82
CA GLN A 78 8.83 15.76 -18.11
C GLN A 78 7.42 15.98 -17.55
N VAL A 79 6.39 15.50 -18.24
CA VAL A 79 5.00 15.61 -17.78
C VAL A 79 4.68 14.54 -16.75
N SER A 80 5.12 13.30 -16.97
CA SER A 80 4.90 12.15 -16.08
C SER A 80 5.47 12.36 -14.67
N ASP A 81 6.61 13.04 -14.56
CA ASP A 81 7.25 13.36 -13.28
C ASP A 81 6.53 14.46 -12.49
N ARG A 82 5.43 15.03 -13.01
CA ARG A 82 4.62 16.01 -12.27
C ARG A 82 3.81 15.32 -11.17
N PRO A 83 3.77 15.89 -9.95
CA PRO A 83 2.95 15.36 -8.87
C PRO A 83 1.45 15.43 -9.21
N ALA A 84 0.62 14.82 -8.38
CA ALA A 84 -0.83 14.95 -8.47
C ALA A 84 -1.28 16.41 -8.38
N ASP A 85 -2.25 16.78 -9.22
CA ASP A 85 -2.92 18.08 -9.22
C ASP A 85 -4.44 17.90 -9.14
N ALA A 86 -5.19 19.00 -9.15
CA ALA A 86 -6.64 18.98 -8.97
C ALA A 86 -7.40 18.31 -10.14
N ASP A 87 -6.82 18.28 -11.33
CA ASP A 87 -7.41 17.62 -12.51
C ASP A 87 -6.92 16.16 -12.64
N HIS A 88 -5.78 15.83 -12.03
CA HIS A 88 -5.10 14.54 -12.07
C HIS A 88 -4.69 14.07 -10.66
N ASN A 89 -5.67 13.63 -9.88
CA ASN A 89 -5.50 13.22 -8.47
C ASN A 89 -4.53 12.05 -8.25
N TYR A 90 -4.27 11.24 -9.29
CA TYR A 90 -3.31 10.12 -9.24
C TYR A 90 -1.97 10.47 -9.90
N GLY A 91 -1.75 11.73 -10.25
CA GLY A 91 -0.57 12.20 -10.98
C GLY A 91 -0.62 11.91 -12.47
N HIS A 92 0.51 12.17 -13.13
CA HIS A 92 0.64 12.19 -14.58
C HIS A 92 1.34 10.96 -15.16
N GLY A 93 1.59 9.94 -14.34
CA GLY A 93 2.39 8.76 -14.72
C GLY A 93 1.90 8.03 -15.99
N LYS A 94 0.58 8.01 -16.25
CA LYS A 94 0.00 7.39 -17.47
C LYS A 94 0.42 8.08 -18.77
N VAL A 95 0.96 9.29 -18.71
CA VAL A 95 1.52 9.97 -19.90
C VAL A 95 2.69 9.18 -20.48
N GLU A 96 3.52 8.53 -19.64
CA GLU A 96 4.56 7.62 -20.12
C GLU A 96 4.00 6.43 -20.91
N SER A 97 2.96 5.77 -20.39
CA SER A 97 2.30 4.66 -21.08
C SER A 97 1.66 5.11 -22.39
N LEU A 98 1.05 6.31 -22.42
CA LEU A 98 0.46 6.89 -23.62
C LEU A 98 1.53 7.23 -24.68
N SER A 99 2.65 7.83 -24.27
CA SER A 99 3.77 8.13 -25.17
C SER A 99 4.35 6.85 -25.77
N ALA A 100 4.58 5.83 -24.95
CA ALA A 100 5.08 4.53 -25.40
C ALA A 100 4.10 3.85 -26.38
N PHE A 101 2.79 3.99 -26.16
CA PHE A 101 1.76 3.50 -27.09
C PHE A 101 1.83 4.22 -28.44
N VAL A 102 1.92 5.55 -28.44
CA VAL A 102 2.05 6.36 -29.67
C VAL A 102 3.33 6.00 -30.42
N GLU A 103 4.45 5.89 -29.71
CA GLU A 103 5.73 5.50 -30.30
C GLU A 103 5.69 4.10 -30.91
N THR A 104 5.10 3.14 -30.20
CA THR A 104 4.90 1.78 -30.74
C THR A 104 4.05 1.81 -32.02
N GLY A 105 3.05 2.69 -32.09
CA GLY A 105 2.26 2.93 -33.29
C GLY A 105 3.08 3.49 -34.45
N LEU A 106 3.96 4.46 -34.20
CA LEU A 106 4.88 5.02 -35.20
C LEU A 106 5.87 3.95 -35.72
N MET A 107 6.40 3.13 -34.82
CA MET A 107 7.29 2.02 -35.16
C MET A 107 6.57 0.97 -36.01
N LEU A 108 5.32 0.63 -35.66
CA LEU A 108 4.49 -0.29 -36.46
C LEU A 108 4.18 0.29 -37.85
N ALA A 109 3.84 1.58 -37.95
CA ALA A 109 3.62 2.24 -39.24
C ALA A 109 4.88 2.22 -40.12
N SER A 110 6.05 2.50 -39.52
CA SER A 110 7.35 2.43 -40.21
C SER A 110 7.67 1.01 -40.67
N CYS A 111 7.39 0.00 -39.84
CA CYS A 111 7.54 -1.40 -40.20
C CYS A 111 6.67 -1.80 -41.39
N LEU A 112 5.39 -1.42 -41.40
CA LEU A 112 4.47 -1.69 -42.52
C LEU A 112 4.92 -0.99 -43.80
N TRP A 113 5.44 0.23 -43.69
CA TRP A 113 6.02 0.97 -44.81
C TRP A 113 7.23 0.23 -45.42
N ILE A 114 8.16 -0.25 -44.58
CA ILE A 114 9.34 -1.02 -45.03
C ILE A 114 8.90 -2.30 -45.74
N ILE A 115 7.91 -3.02 -45.21
CA ILE A 115 7.36 -4.22 -45.87
C ILE A 115 6.78 -3.88 -47.24
N ALA A 116 5.97 -2.82 -47.33
CA ALA A 116 5.36 -2.39 -48.58
C ALA A 116 6.44 -2.01 -49.62
N GLU A 117 7.47 -1.27 -49.21
CA GLU A 117 8.57 -0.87 -50.09
C GLU A 117 9.44 -2.06 -50.52
N ALA A 118 9.76 -2.99 -49.62
CA ALA A 118 10.50 -4.21 -49.95
C ALA A 118 9.74 -5.07 -50.97
N LEU A 119 8.42 -5.24 -50.80
CA LEU A 119 7.56 -5.95 -51.75
C LEU A 119 7.49 -5.22 -53.10
N ARG A 120 7.35 -3.89 -53.09
CA ARG A 120 7.35 -3.06 -54.31
C ARG A 120 8.63 -3.26 -55.10
N ARG A 121 9.80 -3.27 -54.44
CA ARG A 121 11.11 -3.47 -55.06
C ARG A 121 11.27 -4.86 -55.67
N ILE A 122 10.79 -5.90 -54.99
CA ILE A 122 10.80 -7.28 -55.51
C ILE A 122 9.95 -7.38 -56.79
N ILE A 123 8.77 -6.76 -56.80
CA ILE A 123 7.82 -6.83 -57.93
C ILE A 123 8.30 -5.97 -59.12
N ALA A 124 8.80 -4.76 -58.85
CA ALA A 124 9.16 -3.79 -59.87
C ALA A 124 10.54 -4.06 -60.54
N ARG A 125 11.36 -4.97 -59.98
CA ARG A 125 12.75 -5.22 -60.42
C ARG A 125 13.56 -3.91 -60.58
N GLU A 126 13.39 -2.98 -59.65
CA GLU A 126 14.12 -1.72 -59.67
C GLU A 126 15.61 -1.98 -59.39
N HIS A 127 16.47 -1.76 -60.40
CA HIS A 127 17.92 -1.76 -60.22
C HIS A 127 18.33 -0.47 -59.51
N LEU A 128 18.93 -0.60 -58.33
CA LEU A 128 19.59 0.53 -57.68
C LEU A 128 20.86 0.85 -58.46
N ALA A 129 20.85 1.94 -59.22
CA ALA A 129 22.08 2.57 -59.69
C ALA A 129 22.82 3.16 -58.48
N VAL A 130 23.52 2.32 -57.72
CA VAL A 130 24.33 2.77 -56.58
C VAL A 130 25.58 3.41 -57.14
N THR A 131 25.60 4.74 -57.21
CA THR A 131 26.87 5.45 -57.33
C THR A 131 27.61 5.28 -56.00
N LEU A 132 28.59 4.38 -55.96
CA LEU A 132 29.39 4.08 -54.77
C LEU A 132 30.23 5.31 -54.35
N SER A 133 29.61 6.20 -53.57
CA SER A 133 30.34 7.17 -52.76
C SER A 133 30.58 6.58 -51.38
N ILE A 134 31.80 6.69 -50.86
CA ILE A 134 32.20 6.15 -49.55
C ILE A 134 31.51 6.90 -48.39
N TRP A 135 31.11 8.16 -48.63
CA TRP A 135 30.52 9.05 -47.63
C TRP A 135 29.22 8.52 -47.00
N PRO A 136 28.21 8.06 -47.76
CA PRO A 136 27.02 7.41 -47.22
C PRO A 136 27.28 6.25 -46.26
N PHE A 137 28.25 5.39 -46.57
CA PHE A 137 28.59 4.24 -45.72
C PHE A 137 29.20 4.68 -44.39
N LEU A 138 30.09 5.68 -44.40
CA LEU A 138 30.68 6.23 -43.16
C LEU A 138 29.61 6.86 -42.26
N VAL A 139 28.67 7.61 -42.83
CA VAL A 139 27.57 8.23 -42.08
C VAL A 139 26.64 7.16 -41.48
N LEU A 140 26.35 6.09 -42.22
CA LEU A 140 25.51 4.99 -41.76
C LEU A 140 26.17 4.20 -40.63
N ILE A 141 27.47 3.90 -40.74
CA ILE A 141 28.25 3.26 -39.66
C ILE A 141 28.28 4.14 -38.41
N LEU A 142 28.46 5.45 -38.56
CA LEU A 142 28.44 6.38 -37.44
C LEU A 142 27.05 6.43 -36.78
N SER A 143 25.96 6.44 -37.56
CA SER A 143 24.59 6.37 -37.04
C SER A 143 24.40 5.13 -36.16
N ILE A 144 24.76 3.95 -36.68
CA ILE A 144 24.68 2.68 -35.94
C ILE A 144 25.42 2.75 -34.60
N ALA A 145 26.63 3.34 -34.58
CA ALA A 145 27.42 3.46 -33.36
C ALA A 145 26.77 4.38 -32.31
N VAL A 146 26.18 5.49 -32.75
CA VAL A 146 25.45 6.42 -31.87
C VAL A 146 24.17 5.78 -31.36
N ASP A 147 23.40 5.12 -32.24
CA ASP A 147 22.16 4.43 -31.88
C ASP A 147 22.42 3.29 -30.89
N PHE A 148 23.52 2.56 -31.05
CA PHE A 148 23.95 1.53 -30.09
C PHE A 148 24.23 2.12 -28.70
N THR A 149 24.94 3.23 -28.65
CA THR A 149 25.25 3.93 -27.39
C THR A 149 23.98 4.45 -26.72
N ARG A 150 23.07 5.03 -27.52
CA ARG A 150 21.78 5.56 -27.10
C ARG A 150 20.86 4.48 -26.56
N SER A 151 20.63 3.41 -27.33
CA SER A 151 19.80 2.25 -26.93
C SER A 151 20.31 1.64 -25.63
N ARG A 152 21.63 1.48 -25.47
CA ARG A 152 22.21 0.93 -24.24
C ARG A 152 22.01 1.83 -23.02
N ASN A 153 22.19 3.14 -23.18
CA ASN A 153 21.99 4.11 -22.10
C ASN A 153 20.52 4.19 -21.68
N LEU A 154 19.61 4.34 -22.66
CA LEU A 154 18.17 4.38 -22.42
C LEU A 154 17.69 3.10 -21.74
N ARG A 155 18.10 1.92 -22.23
CA ARG A 155 17.70 0.63 -21.63
C ARG A 155 18.18 0.50 -20.18
N LYS A 156 19.37 1.01 -19.86
CA LYS A 156 19.88 1.02 -18.49
C LYS A 156 18.99 1.86 -17.58
N VAL A 157 18.67 3.09 -18.01
CA VAL A 157 17.85 4.03 -17.23
C VAL A 157 16.40 3.56 -17.13
N ALA A 158 15.83 3.05 -18.23
CA ALA A 158 14.49 2.49 -18.27
C ALA A 158 14.31 1.35 -17.26
N ARG A 159 15.27 0.41 -17.20
CA ARG A 159 15.24 -0.70 -16.22
C ARG A 159 15.49 -0.25 -14.79
N GLN A 160 16.37 0.72 -14.59
CA GLN A 160 16.71 1.21 -13.26
C GLN A 160 15.55 1.98 -12.61
N TYR A 161 14.77 2.72 -13.40
CA TYR A 161 13.73 3.62 -12.90
C TYR A 161 12.31 3.22 -13.36
N GLY A 162 12.14 2.10 -14.05
CA GLY A 162 10.85 1.60 -14.50
C GLY A 162 10.11 2.54 -15.45
N SER A 163 10.82 3.15 -16.41
CA SER A 163 10.21 4.09 -17.36
C SER A 163 9.84 3.42 -18.67
N GLU A 164 8.53 3.35 -18.96
CA GLU A 164 8.00 2.70 -20.16
C GLU A 164 8.33 3.49 -21.43
N ALA A 165 8.29 4.82 -21.36
CA ALA A 165 8.64 5.68 -22.49
C ALA A 165 10.13 5.52 -22.87
N LEU A 166 11.03 5.46 -21.90
CA LEU A 166 12.45 5.22 -22.17
C LEU A 166 12.73 3.79 -22.65
N GLU A 167 11.93 2.81 -22.22
CA GLU A 167 12.03 1.43 -22.69
C GLU A 167 11.62 1.29 -24.15
N ALA A 168 10.51 1.93 -24.54
CA ALA A 168 10.05 1.99 -25.93
C ALA A 168 11.12 2.64 -26.83
N ASP A 169 11.62 3.83 -26.47
CA ASP A 169 12.68 4.56 -27.19
C ASP A 169 13.97 3.72 -27.28
N ALA A 170 14.35 3.00 -26.22
CA ALA A 170 15.51 2.10 -26.24
C ALA A 170 15.33 0.90 -27.18
N LEU A 171 14.11 0.38 -27.31
CA LEU A 171 13.81 -0.76 -28.18
C LEU A 171 13.68 -0.33 -29.64
N HIS A 172 13.08 0.83 -29.90
CA HIS A 172 13.00 1.46 -31.21
C HIS A 172 14.40 1.63 -31.83
N PHE A 173 15.32 2.31 -31.16
CA PHE A 173 16.69 2.42 -31.68
C PHE A 173 17.43 1.08 -31.71
N GLY A 174 17.04 0.15 -30.84
CA GLY A 174 17.53 -1.21 -30.90
C GLY A 174 17.13 -1.90 -32.21
N THR A 175 15.89 -1.76 -32.65
CA THR A 175 15.39 -2.30 -33.91
C THR A 175 15.98 -1.59 -35.12
N ASP A 176 16.23 -0.29 -35.03
CA ASP A 176 16.86 0.48 -36.13
C ASP A 176 18.29 0.00 -36.38
N ILE A 177 19.07 -0.28 -35.35
CA ILE A 177 20.42 -0.87 -35.50
C ILE A 177 20.35 -2.18 -36.28
N TRP A 178 19.42 -3.07 -35.95
CA TRP A 178 19.25 -4.35 -36.66
C TRP A 178 18.77 -4.14 -38.10
N SER A 179 17.90 -3.16 -38.33
CA SER A 179 17.44 -2.75 -39.66
C SER A 179 18.59 -2.23 -40.52
N SER A 180 19.34 -1.24 -40.02
CA SER A 180 20.51 -0.68 -40.71
C SER A 180 21.58 -1.73 -40.97
N PHE A 181 21.80 -2.67 -40.03
CA PHE A 181 22.76 -3.76 -40.22
C PHE A 181 22.31 -4.75 -41.30
N ALA A 182 21.02 -5.10 -41.36
CA ALA A 182 20.50 -5.99 -42.38
C ALA A 182 20.51 -5.36 -43.77
N VAL A 183 20.18 -4.05 -43.88
CA VAL A 183 20.33 -3.30 -45.12
C VAL A 183 21.80 -3.23 -45.54
N LEU A 184 22.73 -3.00 -44.60
CA LEU A 184 24.16 -2.99 -44.89
C LEU A 184 24.65 -4.34 -45.43
N LEU A 185 24.23 -5.45 -44.82
CA LEU A 185 24.53 -6.80 -45.30
C LEU A 185 23.87 -7.09 -46.65
N GLY A 186 22.62 -6.67 -46.84
CA GLY A 186 21.87 -6.80 -48.09
C GLY A 186 22.57 -6.08 -49.24
N LEU A 187 22.94 -4.82 -49.04
CA LEU A 187 23.70 -4.01 -50.00
C LEU A 187 25.09 -4.59 -50.28
N ALA A 188 25.82 -5.06 -49.25
CA ALA A 188 27.13 -5.69 -49.43
C ALA A 188 27.02 -6.99 -50.25
N ALA A 189 25.97 -7.79 -50.02
CA ALA A 189 25.68 -8.99 -50.79
C ALA A 189 25.30 -8.64 -52.24
N THR A 190 24.45 -7.65 -52.47
CA THR A 190 24.10 -7.18 -53.83
C THR A 190 25.33 -6.67 -54.59
N ALA A 191 26.18 -5.88 -53.95
CA ALA A 191 27.43 -5.38 -54.56
C ALA A 191 28.42 -6.51 -54.90
N ALA A 192 28.53 -7.52 -54.03
CA ALA A 192 29.29 -8.73 -54.34
C ALA A 192 28.65 -9.52 -55.50
N GLY A 193 27.32 -9.60 -55.55
CA GLY A 193 26.55 -10.23 -56.64
C GLY A 193 26.83 -9.60 -58.00
N GLU A 194 26.91 -8.28 -58.08
CA GLU A 194 27.31 -7.55 -59.29
C GLU A 194 28.77 -7.83 -59.67
N HIS A 195 29.69 -7.84 -58.70
CA HIS A 195 31.11 -8.09 -58.95
C HIS A 195 31.40 -9.52 -59.44
N TYR A 196 30.65 -10.51 -58.94
CA TYR A 196 30.82 -11.93 -59.25
C TYR A 196 29.79 -12.47 -60.28
N HIS A 197 28.97 -11.60 -60.90
CA HIS A 197 27.94 -11.93 -61.88
C HIS A 197 26.92 -13.01 -61.44
N LEU A 198 26.45 -12.93 -60.19
CA LEU A 198 25.48 -13.86 -59.61
C LEU A 198 24.08 -13.19 -59.51
N PRO A 199 23.16 -13.41 -60.48
CA PRO A 199 21.90 -12.66 -60.61
C PRO A 199 20.86 -12.91 -59.51
N TRP A 200 21.09 -13.89 -58.63
CA TRP A 200 20.22 -14.21 -57.50
C TRP A 200 20.54 -13.36 -56.26
N LEU A 201 21.73 -12.76 -56.18
CA LEU A 201 22.12 -11.88 -55.06
C LEU A 201 21.48 -10.48 -55.17
N GLU A 202 20.90 -10.11 -56.31
CA GLU A 202 20.17 -8.84 -56.49
C GLU A 202 18.95 -8.72 -55.56
N PHE A 203 18.36 -9.84 -55.15
CA PHE A 203 17.21 -9.87 -54.21
C PHE A 203 17.63 -9.93 -52.73
N ALA A 204 18.93 -9.93 -52.42
CA ALA A 204 19.41 -10.06 -51.04
C ALA A 204 18.95 -8.90 -50.16
N ASP A 205 18.96 -7.66 -50.67
CA ASP A 205 18.54 -6.47 -49.94
C ASP A 205 17.04 -6.45 -49.59
N PRO A 206 16.09 -6.64 -50.54
CA PRO A 206 14.67 -6.73 -50.21
C PRO A 206 14.31 -7.92 -49.29
N ILE A 207 14.99 -9.07 -49.44
CA ILE A 207 14.76 -10.23 -48.57
C ILE A 207 15.26 -9.94 -47.15
N ALA A 208 16.44 -9.33 -47.00
CA ALA A 208 16.97 -8.94 -45.70
C ALA A 208 16.07 -7.92 -45.00
N ALA A 209 15.56 -6.92 -45.74
CA ALA A 209 14.60 -5.95 -45.23
C ALA A 209 13.32 -6.64 -44.72
N LEU A 210 12.76 -7.59 -45.48
CA LEU A 210 11.54 -8.32 -45.10
C LEU A 210 11.75 -9.19 -43.84
N VAL A 211 12.91 -9.86 -43.73
CA VAL A 211 13.26 -10.64 -42.53
C VAL A 211 13.34 -9.74 -41.30
N VAL A 212 13.97 -8.57 -41.40
CA VAL A 212 14.03 -7.65 -40.27
C VAL A 212 12.67 -7.06 -39.93
N SER A 213 11.85 -6.68 -40.91
CA SER A 213 10.50 -6.19 -40.62
C SER A 213 9.66 -7.19 -39.84
N VAL A 214 9.80 -8.51 -40.08
CA VAL A 214 9.12 -9.53 -39.26
C VAL A 214 9.62 -9.51 -37.80
N ILE A 215 10.92 -9.34 -37.59
CA ILE A 215 11.50 -9.20 -36.24
C ILE A 215 10.96 -7.94 -35.56
N ILE A 216 10.94 -6.80 -36.26
CA ILE A 216 10.40 -5.52 -35.77
C ILE A 216 8.92 -5.68 -35.42
N ALA A 217 8.11 -6.28 -36.29
CA ALA A 217 6.69 -6.51 -36.05
C ALA A 217 6.44 -7.33 -34.78
N LYS A 218 7.28 -8.34 -34.49
CA LYS A 218 7.21 -9.12 -33.25
C LYS A 218 7.52 -8.28 -32.01
N VAL A 219 8.49 -7.37 -32.10
CA VAL A 219 8.83 -6.43 -31.03
C VAL A 219 7.70 -5.42 -30.83
N CYS A 220 7.15 -4.84 -31.91
CA CYS A 220 5.99 -3.95 -31.85
C CYS A 220 4.79 -4.62 -31.19
N TRP A 221 4.50 -5.88 -31.55
CA TRP A 221 3.39 -6.62 -30.95
C TRP A 221 3.57 -6.78 -29.43
N HIS A 222 4.78 -7.12 -28.98
CA HIS A 222 5.09 -7.23 -27.56
C HIS A 222 4.92 -5.88 -26.83
N LEU A 223 5.49 -4.80 -27.35
CA LEU A 223 5.37 -3.46 -26.77
C LEU A 223 3.92 -2.94 -26.77
N ALA A 224 3.17 -3.21 -27.83
CA ALA A 224 1.77 -2.83 -27.93
C ALA A 224 0.95 -3.52 -26.85
N THR A 225 1.17 -4.83 -26.62
CA THR A 225 0.48 -5.54 -25.54
C THR A 225 0.84 -4.97 -24.16
N GLN A 226 2.11 -4.65 -23.91
CA GLN A 226 2.54 -4.07 -22.63
C GLN A 226 1.95 -2.68 -22.37
N THR A 227 1.99 -1.79 -23.37
CA THR A 227 1.49 -0.42 -23.24
C THR A 227 -0.03 -0.36 -23.13
N VAL A 228 -0.75 -1.19 -23.90
CA VAL A 228 -2.21 -1.34 -23.77
C VAL A 228 -2.58 -1.88 -22.39
N ASP A 229 -1.86 -2.89 -21.91
CA ASP A 229 -2.09 -3.45 -20.58
C ASP A 229 -1.86 -2.41 -19.47
N ALA A 230 -0.83 -1.56 -19.58
CA ALA A 230 -0.61 -0.46 -18.65
C ALA A 230 -1.75 0.57 -18.68
N LEU A 231 -2.27 0.91 -19.87
CA LEU A 231 -3.40 1.83 -20.02
C LEU A 231 -4.71 1.24 -19.46
N LEU A 232 -4.92 -0.06 -19.62
CA LEU A 232 -6.09 -0.81 -19.12
C LEU A 232 -6.01 -1.20 -17.64
N ASP A 233 -5.01 -0.70 -16.90
CA ASP A 233 -4.82 -0.99 -15.47
C ASP A 233 -4.66 -2.50 -15.18
N ALA A 234 -3.95 -3.22 -16.07
CA ALA A 234 -3.64 -4.63 -15.86
C ALA A 234 -2.72 -4.83 -14.64
N THR A 235 -2.79 -6.02 -14.04
CA THR A 235 -1.90 -6.41 -12.95
C THR A 235 -0.43 -6.25 -13.39
N PRO A 236 0.39 -5.53 -12.61
CA PRO A 236 1.79 -5.36 -12.95
C PRO A 236 2.50 -6.72 -12.94
N ALA A 237 3.29 -6.97 -13.97
CA ALA A 237 4.25 -8.07 -13.97
C ALA A 237 5.49 -7.58 -13.23
N ASP A 238 5.99 -8.36 -12.27
CA ASP A 238 7.21 -8.01 -11.53
C ASP A 238 8.44 -8.11 -12.44
N ALA A 239 9.40 -7.20 -12.25
CA ALA A 239 10.72 -7.23 -12.87
C ALA A 239 11.52 -8.52 -12.56
N SER A 240 11.09 -9.29 -11.54
CA SER A 240 11.65 -10.60 -11.19
C SER A 240 11.27 -11.74 -12.15
N GLY A 241 10.39 -11.49 -13.14
CA GLY A 241 9.97 -12.50 -14.12
C GLY A 241 8.78 -13.35 -13.69
N GLN A 242 8.10 -12.97 -12.60
CA GLN A 242 6.87 -13.62 -12.15
C GLN A 242 5.69 -13.31 -13.07
N THR A 243 4.83 -14.31 -13.26
CA THR A 243 3.57 -14.14 -14.00
C THR A 243 2.62 -13.26 -13.18
N ARG A 244 1.76 -12.46 -13.85
CA ARG A 244 0.70 -11.65 -13.19
C ARG A 244 -0.12 -12.43 -12.15
N ARG A 245 -0.41 -13.70 -12.43
CA ARG A 245 -1.13 -14.59 -11.52
C ARG A 245 -0.31 -14.90 -10.26
N GLU A 246 0.99 -15.14 -10.40
CA GLU A 246 1.88 -15.44 -9.28
C GLU A 246 2.00 -14.25 -8.32
N VAL A 247 2.12 -13.03 -8.87
CA VAL A 247 2.12 -11.79 -8.09
C VAL A 247 0.81 -11.67 -7.31
N ARG A 248 -0.34 -11.77 -8.00
CA ARG A 248 -1.65 -11.66 -7.35
C ARG A 248 -1.87 -12.72 -6.27
N ASP A 249 -1.58 -13.98 -6.60
CA ASP A 249 -1.80 -15.10 -5.68
C ASP A 249 -0.79 -15.05 -4.51
N GLY A 250 0.42 -14.51 -4.73
CA GLY A 250 1.39 -14.20 -3.68
C GLY A 250 0.89 -13.12 -2.73
N LEU A 251 0.38 -12.00 -3.25
CA LEU A 251 -0.26 -10.95 -2.46
C LEU A 251 -1.42 -11.49 -1.63
N ILE A 252 -2.29 -12.32 -2.21
CA ILE A 252 -3.42 -12.92 -1.47
C ILE A 252 -2.90 -13.80 -0.32
N ARG A 253 -1.85 -14.61 -0.55
CA ARG A 253 -1.25 -15.45 0.50
C ARG A 253 -0.64 -14.62 1.63
N ASP A 254 0.13 -13.59 1.27
CA ASP A 254 0.78 -12.70 2.24
C ASP A 254 -0.25 -11.94 3.09
N LEU A 255 -1.32 -11.45 2.47
CA LEU A 255 -2.41 -10.76 3.17
C LEU A 255 -3.21 -11.70 4.07
N ALA A 256 -3.49 -12.93 3.61
CA ALA A 256 -4.20 -13.93 4.41
C ALA A 256 -3.37 -14.46 5.59
N ALA A 257 -2.04 -14.30 5.56
CA ALA A 257 -1.15 -14.68 6.66
C ALA A 257 -1.11 -13.65 7.80
N ILE A 258 -1.69 -12.46 7.61
CA ILE A 258 -1.73 -11.40 8.64
C ILE A 258 -2.73 -11.79 9.73
N ASP A 259 -2.28 -11.79 10.99
CA ASP A 259 -3.14 -12.03 12.14
C ASP A 259 -4.29 -11.01 12.19
N GLY A 260 -5.53 -11.51 12.28
CA GLY A 260 -6.74 -10.70 12.25
C GLY A 260 -7.35 -10.48 10.86
N VAL A 261 -6.75 -10.96 9.77
CA VAL A 261 -7.42 -11.03 8.45
C VAL A 261 -8.16 -12.36 8.32
N LEU A 262 -9.49 -12.31 8.19
CA LEU A 262 -10.34 -13.49 8.02
C LEU A 262 -10.50 -13.85 6.54
N THR A 263 -10.72 -12.86 5.69
CA THR A 263 -10.90 -13.02 4.25
C THR A 263 -10.19 -11.92 3.48
N VAL A 264 -9.74 -12.27 2.27
CA VAL A 264 -9.24 -11.30 1.28
C VAL A 264 -10.24 -11.30 0.14
N ASP A 265 -11.23 -10.41 0.21
CA ASP A 265 -12.36 -10.41 -0.73
C ASP A 265 -11.96 -9.85 -2.09
N ARG A 266 -11.05 -8.87 -2.09
CA ARG A 266 -10.64 -8.19 -3.31
C ARG A 266 -9.21 -7.66 -3.21
N VAL A 267 -8.45 -7.92 -4.27
CA VAL A 267 -7.13 -7.32 -4.51
C VAL A 267 -7.15 -6.75 -5.92
N ARG A 268 -7.03 -5.43 -6.03
CA ARG A 268 -6.83 -4.74 -7.31
C ARG A 268 -5.49 -4.04 -7.26
N THR A 269 -4.71 -4.18 -8.31
CA THR A 269 -3.39 -3.57 -8.43
C THR A 269 -3.26 -2.99 -9.82
N ARG A 270 -2.71 -1.79 -9.93
CA ARG A 270 -2.42 -1.14 -11.21
C ARG A 270 -1.11 -0.39 -11.14
N ARG A 271 -0.59 -0.02 -12.31
CA ARG A 271 0.63 0.76 -12.47
C ARG A 271 0.33 2.04 -13.23
N SER A 272 0.98 3.13 -12.85
CA SER A 272 0.95 4.42 -13.57
C SER A 272 2.38 4.95 -13.65
N GLY A 273 3.01 4.84 -14.82
CA GLY A 273 4.44 5.15 -14.98
C GLY A 273 5.31 4.29 -14.07
N SER A 274 6.08 4.92 -13.16
CA SER A 274 6.93 4.22 -12.19
C SER A 274 6.25 3.91 -10.85
N SER A 275 4.99 4.32 -10.66
CA SER A 275 4.26 4.17 -9.39
C SER A 275 3.24 3.04 -9.45
N TYR A 276 3.04 2.37 -8.31
CA TYR A 276 2.06 1.29 -8.14
C TYR A 276 0.90 1.76 -7.27
N PHE A 277 -0.28 1.21 -7.52
CA PHE A 277 -1.48 1.45 -6.71
C PHE A 277 -2.12 0.11 -6.38
N ALA A 278 -2.62 -0.03 -5.15
CA ALA A 278 -3.32 -1.23 -4.71
C ALA A 278 -4.59 -0.88 -3.92
N ASP A 279 -5.73 -1.41 -4.35
CA ASP A 279 -6.98 -1.35 -3.60
C ASP A 279 -7.29 -2.73 -3.02
N LEU A 280 -7.36 -2.80 -1.70
CA LEU A 280 -7.62 -4.03 -0.96
C LEU A 280 -9.01 -3.98 -0.31
N THR A 281 -9.66 -5.13 -0.21
CA THR A 281 -10.83 -5.33 0.64
C THR A 281 -10.58 -6.51 1.55
N LEU A 282 -10.47 -6.25 2.85
CA LEU A 282 -10.08 -7.23 3.87
C LEU A 282 -11.22 -7.44 4.85
N GLY A 283 -11.64 -8.70 5.01
CA GLY A 283 -12.55 -9.12 6.06
C GLY A 283 -11.83 -9.23 7.39
N MET A 284 -12.29 -8.52 8.41
CA MET A 284 -11.72 -8.50 9.76
C MET A 284 -12.80 -8.85 10.80
N PRO A 285 -12.44 -9.42 11.98
CA PRO A 285 -13.41 -9.73 13.03
C PRO A 285 -14.22 -8.50 13.46
N ARG A 286 -15.52 -8.70 13.69
CA ARG A 286 -16.49 -7.63 13.99
C ARG A 286 -16.32 -7.01 15.37
N ASN A 287 -15.60 -7.69 16.26
CA ASN A 287 -15.33 -7.28 17.63
C ASN A 287 -13.93 -6.64 17.81
N LEU A 288 -13.22 -6.33 16.72
CA LEU A 288 -11.94 -5.64 16.80
C LEU A 288 -12.10 -4.20 17.26
N THR A 289 -11.15 -3.74 18.06
CA THR A 289 -11.01 -2.31 18.37
C THR A 289 -10.54 -1.55 17.13
N PHE A 290 -10.89 -0.27 17.05
CA PHE A 290 -10.47 0.59 15.94
C PHE A 290 -8.93 0.69 15.82
N GLN A 291 -8.21 0.72 16.95
CA GLN A 291 -6.75 0.74 16.93
C GLN A 291 -6.15 -0.55 16.35
N ARG A 292 -6.77 -1.70 16.63
CA ARG A 292 -6.29 -2.99 16.10
C ARG A 292 -6.57 -3.11 14.60
N SER A 293 -7.69 -2.58 14.09
CA SER A 293 -7.97 -2.56 12.65
C SER A 293 -6.99 -1.66 11.88
N GLU A 294 -6.56 -0.54 12.47
CA GLU A 294 -5.48 0.30 11.91
C GLU A 294 -4.16 -0.48 11.82
N GLN A 295 -3.76 -1.21 12.86
CA GLN A 295 -2.54 -2.03 12.86
C GLN A 295 -2.56 -3.10 11.76
N ILE A 296 -3.70 -3.76 11.56
CA ILE A 296 -3.86 -4.75 10.48
C ILE A 296 -3.77 -4.06 9.11
N THR A 297 -4.36 -2.87 8.97
CA THR A 297 -4.30 -2.07 7.76
C THR A 297 -2.86 -1.67 7.42
N MET A 298 -2.08 -1.22 8.41
CA MET A 298 -0.65 -0.95 8.26
C MET A 298 0.13 -2.19 7.83
N ALA A 299 -0.08 -3.33 8.50
CA ALA A 299 0.58 -4.58 8.15
C ALA A 299 0.25 -5.04 6.71
N ALA A 300 -1.00 -4.84 6.27
CA ALA A 300 -1.42 -5.12 4.90
C ALA A 300 -0.73 -4.19 3.89
N THR A 301 -0.63 -2.89 4.20
CA THR A 301 0.10 -1.92 3.38
C THR A 301 1.58 -2.30 3.25
N GLU A 302 2.24 -2.65 4.35
CA GLU A 302 3.63 -3.12 4.34
C GLU A 302 3.80 -4.41 3.53
N ALA A 303 2.86 -5.36 3.65
CA ALA A 303 2.88 -6.59 2.88
C ALA A 303 2.80 -6.33 1.37
N VAL A 304 1.94 -5.40 0.94
CA VAL A 304 1.89 -4.96 -0.47
C VAL A 304 3.18 -4.29 -0.88
N GLN A 305 3.73 -3.39 -0.06
CA GLN A 305 4.93 -2.63 -0.39
C GLN A 305 6.21 -3.49 -0.48
N ARG A 306 6.24 -4.66 0.18
CA ARG A 306 7.30 -5.66 -0.02
C ARG A 306 7.31 -6.23 -1.44
N VAL A 307 6.14 -6.40 -2.05
CA VAL A 307 5.98 -6.95 -3.41
C VAL A 307 6.01 -5.84 -4.46
N LEU A 308 5.37 -4.72 -4.17
CA LEU A 308 5.25 -3.55 -5.05
C LEU A 308 5.85 -2.32 -4.33
N PRO A 309 7.17 -2.08 -4.44
CA PRO A 309 7.84 -1.00 -3.73
C PRO A 309 7.27 0.37 -4.09
N GLY A 310 6.95 1.17 -3.06
CA GLY A 310 6.37 2.50 -3.24
C GLY A 310 4.93 2.51 -3.73
N ALA A 311 4.20 1.40 -3.58
CA ALA A 311 2.77 1.35 -3.87
C ALA A 311 1.97 2.26 -2.93
N ASP A 312 1.04 3.02 -3.51
CA ASP A 312 -0.04 3.70 -2.79
C ASP A 312 -1.17 2.69 -2.55
N VAL A 313 -1.46 2.43 -1.27
CA VAL A 313 -2.35 1.33 -0.86
C VAL A 313 -3.57 1.88 -0.15
N VAL A 314 -4.75 1.54 -0.64
CA VAL A 314 -6.03 1.83 -0.02
C VAL A 314 -6.65 0.53 0.48
N VAL A 315 -6.93 0.45 1.78
CA VAL A 315 -7.52 -0.72 2.41
C VAL A 315 -8.94 -0.40 2.85
N HIS A 316 -9.91 -1.16 2.33
CA HIS A 316 -11.28 -1.16 2.80
C HIS A 316 -11.50 -2.35 3.75
N SER A 317 -11.70 -2.08 5.03
CA SER A 317 -11.99 -3.10 6.04
C SER A 317 -13.49 -3.41 6.08
N VAL A 318 -13.81 -4.70 6.13
CA VAL A 318 -15.19 -5.21 6.18
C VAL A 318 -15.38 -6.05 7.45
N PRO A 319 -16.26 -5.65 8.38
CA PRO A 319 -16.57 -6.46 9.55
C PRO A 319 -17.17 -7.80 9.12
N THR A 320 -16.49 -8.90 9.42
CA THR A 320 -16.81 -10.24 8.93
C THR A 320 -16.97 -11.23 10.07
N ALA A 321 -18.00 -12.06 10.00
CA ALA A 321 -18.25 -13.13 10.96
C ALA A 321 -17.13 -14.18 10.88
N SER A 322 -16.43 -14.44 11.99
CA SER A 322 -15.49 -15.57 12.06
C SER A 322 -16.25 -16.87 12.31
N LEU A 323 -15.80 -17.98 11.71
CA LEU A 323 -16.31 -19.33 12.02
C LEU A 323 -16.09 -19.71 13.48
N ALA A 324 -15.12 -19.07 14.15
CA ALA A 324 -14.79 -19.29 15.55
C ALA A 324 -15.47 -18.29 16.51
N GLU A 325 -16.40 -17.44 16.05
CA GLU A 325 -17.09 -16.50 16.93
C GLU A 325 -17.85 -17.23 18.04
N SER A 326 -17.51 -16.93 19.29
CA SER A 326 -18.27 -17.39 20.44
C SER A 326 -19.60 -16.64 20.55
N VAL A 327 -20.52 -17.14 21.36
CA VAL A 327 -21.77 -16.42 21.68
C VAL A 327 -21.45 -15.03 22.26
N HIS A 328 -20.41 -14.92 23.10
CA HIS A 328 -19.95 -13.65 23.65
C HIS A 328 -19.49 -12.67 22.56
N ASP A 329 -18.76 -13.15 21.56
CA ASP A 329 -18.29 -12.30 20.44
C ASP A 329 -19.45 -11.78 19.60
N ARG A 330 -20.47 -12.63 19.38
CA ARG A 330 -21.67 -12.25 18.63
C ARG A 330 -22.49 -11.20 19.38
N ILE A 331 -22.65 -11.34 20.69
CA ILE A 331 -23.30 -10.35 21.55
C ILE A 331 -22.56 -9.01 21.47
N ARG A 332 -21.23 -9.02 21.64
CA ARG A 332 -20.39 -7.82 21.51
C ARG A 332 -20.43 -7.20 20.12
N ALA A 333 -20.45 -8.01 19.05
CA ALA A 333 -20.55 -7.52 17.69
C ALA A 333 -21.87 -6.81 17.41
N VAL A 334 -22.99 -7.29 17.97
CA VAL A 334 -24.30 -6.62 17.86
C VAL A 334 -24.27 -5.27 18.58
N ALA A 335 -23.70 -5.20 19.78
CA ALA A 335 -23.55 -3.95 20.52
C ALA A 335 -22.62 -2.95 19.82
N ALA A 336 -21.44 -3.41 19.36
CA ALA A 336 -20.48 -2.60 18.62
C ALA A 336 -21.07 -2.00 17.33
N ARG A 337 -21.93 -2.74 16.63
CA ARG A 337 -22.65 -2.24 15.44
C ARG A 337 -23.57 -1.06 15.75
N ALA A 338 -24.10 -0.98 16.97
CA ALA A 338 -24.89 0.15 17.45
C ALA A 338 -24.05 1.21 18.15
N ASN A 339 -22.71 1.06 18.17
CA ASN A 339 -21.76 1.89 18.91
C ASN A 339 -22.10 1.96 20.42
N LEU A 340 -22.44 0.79 21.00
CA LEU A 340 -22.78 0.64 22.40
C LEU A 340 -21.69 -0.13 23.13
N ASN A 341 -21.27 0.39 24.28
CA ASN A 341 -20.32 -0.26 25.17
C ASN A 341 -21.06 -1.18 26.12
N ILE A 342 -20.74 -2.46 26.04
CA ILE A 342 -21.23 -3.46 26.98
C ILE A 342 -20.05 -4.11 27.70
N HIS A 343 -20.24 -4.40 28.98
CA HIS A 343 -19.28 -5.12 29.80
C HIS A 343 -20.01 -6.19 30.64
N ASP A 344 -19.24 -7.03 31.35
CA ASP A 344 -19.75 -8.13 32.19
C ASP A 344 -20.77 -9.06 31.51
N VAL A 345 -20.54 -9.36 30.23
CA VAL A 345 -21.37 -10.29 29.46
C VAL A 345 -21.19 -11.71 30.00
N SER A 346 -22.26 -12.26 30.57
CA SER A 346 -22.37 -13.63 31.08
C SER A 346 -23.41 -14.40 30.29
N VAL A 347 -23.05 -15.60 29.84
CA VAL A 347 -23.95 -16.48 29.08
C VAL A 347 -24.08 -17.82 29.80
N GLN A 348 -25.30 -18.17 30.18
CA GLN A 348 -25.65 -19.43 30.83
C GLN A 348 -26.56 -20.25 29.93
N GLN A 349 -26.39 -21.57 29.91
CA GLN A 349 -27.27 -22.49 29.18
C GLN A 349 -28.13 -23.30 30.15
N TYR A 350 -29.44 -23.31 29.93
CA TYR A 350 -30.40 -24.09 30.70
C TYR A 350 -31.43 -24.73 29.75
N ASP A 351 -31.60 -26.05 29.81
CA ASP A 351 -32.50 -26.83 28.93
C ASP A 351 -32.36 -26.51 27.43
N GLY A 352 -31.13 -26.25 26.97
CA GLY A 352 -30.83 -25.92 25.58
C GLY A 352 -31.09 -24.45 25.18
N ALA A 353 -31.69 -23.65 26.07
CA ALA A 353 -31.87 -22.21 25.89
C ALA A 353 -30.74 -21.41 26.52
N LEU A 354 -30.43 -20.24 25.94
CA LEU A 354 -29.41 -19.33 26.46
C LEU A 354 -30.06 -18.19 27.27
N ARG A 355 -29.46 -17.92 28.42
CA ARG A 355 -29.73 -16.74 29.24
C ARG A 355 -28.50 -15.85 29.22
N VAL A 356 -28.70 -14.59 28.88
CA VAL A 356 -27.63 -13.59 28.79
C VAL A 356 -27.85 -12.54 29.86
N GLU A 357 -26.79 -12.20 30.58
CA GLU A 357 -26.74 -11.08 31.52
C GLU A 357 -25.59 -10.17 31.09
N GLN A 358 -25.80 -8.86 31.08
CA GLN A 358 -24.79 -7.89 30.64
C GLN A 358 -25.04 -6.52 31.27
N HIS A 359 -24.00 -5.69 31.29
CA HIS A 359 -24.11 -4.28 31.59
C HIS A 359 -23.99 -3.46 30.31
N LEU A 360 -24.79 -2.42 30.20
CA LEU A 360 -24.77 -1.45 29.11
C LEU A 360 -24.47 -0.08 29.70
N GLU A 361 -23.42 0.55 29.18
CA GLU A 361 -23.09 1.93 29.50
C GLU A 361 -23.92 2.88 28.64
N VAL A 362 -24.55 3.86 29.29
CA VAL A 362 -25.28 4.95 28.65
C VAL A 362 -24.85 6.29 29.23
N ASP A 363 -25.11 7.36 28.49
CA ASP A 363 -24.83 8.73 28.92
C ASP A 363 -25.58 9.07 30.23
N GLU A 364 -24.91 9.68 31.21
CA GLU A 364 -25.47 10.04 32.51
C GLU A 364 -26.67 11.02 32.44
N THR A 365 -26.79 11.80 31.36
CA THR A 365 -27.90 12.73 31.12
C THR A 365 -29.08 12.09 30.41
N MET A 366 -28.94 10.84 29.95
CA MET A 366 -29.98 10.12 29.24
C MET A 366 -31.16 9.80 30.16
N THR A 367 -32.38 10.11 29.71
CA THR A 367 -33.59 9.73 30.47
C THR A 367 -33.73 8.21 30.53
N LEU A 368 -34.25 7.68 31.63
CA LEU A 368 -34.50 6.25 31.80
C LEU A 368 -35.35 5.65 30.67
N SER A 369 -36.34 6.39 30.18
CA SER A 369 -37.20 5.94 29.06
C SER A 369 -36.40 5.76 27.76
N ALA A 370 -35.49 6.69 27.46
CA ALA A 370 -34.62 6.60 26.28
C ALA A 370 -33.61 5.45 26.42
N ALA A 371 -32.98 5.31 27.58
CA ALA A 371 -32.07 4.20 27.86
C ALA A 371 -32.79 2.85 27.74
N HIS A 372 -34.02 2.73 28.26
CA HIS A 372 -34.82 1.52 28.16
C HIS A 372 -35.23 1.18 26.72
N ALA A 373 -35.56 2.18 25.89
CA ALA A 373 -35.84 1.97 24.47
C ALA A 373 -34.62 1.43 23.72
N LEU A 374 -33.44 1.97 24.02
CA LEU A 374 -32.16 1.57 23.44
C LEU A 374 -31.79 0.13 23.85
N VAL A 375 -31.95 -0.24 25.12
CA VAL A 375 -31.82 -1.62 25.59
C VAL A 375 -32.79 -2.55 24.87
N THR A 376 -34.07 -2.16 24.76
CA THR A 376 -35.09 -2.99 24.09
C THR A 376 -34.72 -3.29 22.65
N GLN A 377 -34.20 -2.29 21.93
CA GLN A 377 -33.72 -2.45 20.56
C GLN A 377 -32.48 -3.36 20.49
N LEU A 378 -31.50 -3.13 21.37
CA LEU A 378 -30.29 -3.94 21.45
C LEU A 378 -30.62 -5.42 21.69
N GLU A 379 -31.49 -5.71 22.65
CA GLU A 379 -31.94 -7.06 22.94
C GLU A 379 -32.68 -7.73 21.78
N ALA A 380 -33.52 -6.98 21.06
CA ALA A 380 -34.21 -7.49 19.87
C ALA A 380 -33.21 -7.89 18.77
N GLU A 381 -32.19 -7.06 18.52
CA GLU A 381 -31.14 -7.38 17.57
C GLU A 381 -30.28 -8.57 18.02
N MET A 382 -29.97 -8.70 19.32
CA MET A 382 -29.26 -9.85 19.85
C MET A 382 -30.04 -11.16 19.67
N ARG A 383 -31.35 -11.17 19.95
CA ARG A 383 -32.22 -12.34 19.73
C ARG A 383 -32.34 -12.69 18.24
N LYS A 384 -32.34 -11.68 17.36
CA LYS A 384 -32.36 -11.87 15.92
C LYS A 384 -31.07 -12.49 15.40
N GLU A 385 -29.92 -12.05 15.90
CA GLU A 385 -28.61 -12.62 15.55
C GLU A 385 -28.47 -14.03 16.14
N ILE A 386 -28.87 -14.24 17.40
CA ILE A 386 -28.70 -15.48 18.16
C ILE A 386 -30.06 -16.02 18.62
N PRO A 387 -30.79 -16.79 17.77
CA PRO A 387 -32.13 -17.27 18.08
C PRO A 387 -32.24 -18.20 19.30
N ALA A 388 -31.11 -18.74 19.78
CA ALA A 388 -31.06 -19.59 20.97
C ALA A 388 -31.21 -18.81 22.29
N ILE A 389 -31.14 -17.47 22.26
CA ILE A 389 -31.33 -16.63 23.45
C ILE A 389 -32.82 -16.58 23.82
N ALA A 390 -33.15 -17.12 24.98
CA ALA A 390 -34.50 -17.06 25.55
C ALA A 390 -34.72 -15.80 26.38
N THR A 391 -33.75 -15.41 27.21
CA THR A 391 -33.86 -14.27 28.12
C THR A 391 -32.59 -13.44 28.13
N ILE A 392 -32.74 -12.11 28.16
CA ILE A 392 -31.64 -11.16 28.32
C ILE A 392 -31.98 -10.28 29.52
N LEU A 393 -31.02 -10.08 30.41
CA LEU A 393 -31.08 -9.11 31.49
C LEU A 393 -29.97 -8.07 31.25
N THR A 394 -30.36 -6.83 31.00
CA THR A 394 -29.42 -5.73 30.77
C THR A 394 -29.46 -4.78 31.96
N HIS A 395 -28.35 -4.65 32.68
CA HIS A 395 -28.16 -3.60 33.67
C HIS A 395 -27.77 -2.30 32.96
N ILE A 396 -28.48 -1.21 33.24
CA ILE A 396 -28.20 0.10 32.65
C ILE A 396 -27.32 0.87 33.62
N GLU A 397 -26.10 1.16 33.20
CA GLU A 397 -25.13 1.93 33.97
C GLU A 397 -24.88 3.27 33.30
N SER A 398 -24.77 4.32 34.09
CA SER A 398 -24.35 5.63 33.59
C SER A 398 -22.82 5.66 33.48
N GLU A 399 -22.29 6.04 32.33
CA GLU A 399 -20.88 6.39 32.19
C GLU A 399 -20.62 7.73 32.92
N PRO A 400 -19.87 7.76 34.03
CA PRO A 400 -19.67 9.00 34.77
C PRO A 400 -18.75 9.93 33.96
N ALA A 401 -19.29 11.07 33.52
CA ALA A 401 -18.52 12.04 32.72
C ALA A 401 -17.59 12.92 33.57
N THR A 402 -17.65 12.79 34.90
CA THR A 402 -16.98 13.69 35.84
C THR A 402 -15.77 13.04 36.51
N ILE A 403 -14.61 13.71 36.47
CA ILE A 403 -13.43 13.33 37.24
C ILE A 403 -13.75 13.45 38.74
N GLU A 404 -13.87 12.33 39.44
CA GLU A 404 -14.02 12.32 40.91
C GLU A 404 -12.77 12.93 41.55
N ARG A 405 -12.96 14.02 42.32
CA ARG A 405 -11.88 14.66 43.08
C ARG A 405 -11.90 14.13 44.51
N PRO A 406 -10.87 13.38 44.95
CA PRO A 406 -10.83 12.91 46.32
C PRO A 406 -10.68 14.09 47.29
N ALA A 407 -11.38 14.01 48.43
CA ALA A 407 -11.31 15.02 49.49
C ALA A 407 -9.98 14.94 50.26
N SER A 408 -9.45 13.72 50.43
CA SER A 408 -8.12 13.46 50.98
C SER A 408 -7.59 12.09 50.52
N LEU A 409 -6.26 11.98 50.47
CA LEU A 409 -5.51 10.74 50.33
C LEU A 409 -4.84 10.49 51.68
N ASP A 410 -5.34 9.51 52.42
CA ASP A 410 -4.91 9.22 53.78
C ASP A 410 -4.19 7.87 53.85
N ARG A 411 -3.06 7.80 54.57
CA ARG A 411 -2.52 6.51 55.05
C ARG A 411 -3.17 6.17 56.37
N ASP A 412 -4.37 5.60 56.30
CA ASP A 412 -5.05 5.11 57.50
C ASP A 412 -4.44 3.78 57.94
N ARG A 413 -3.49 3.86 58.89
CA ARG A 413 -2.81 2.70 59.46
C ARG A 413 -3.76 1.69 60.09
N LEU A 414 -4.94 2.12 60.54
CA LEU A 414 -5.90 1.25 61.20
C LEU A 414 -6.58 0.36 60.17
N LEU A 415 -7.05 0.95 59.06
CA LEU A 415 -7.63 0.19 57.93
C LEU A 415 -6.59 -0.69 57.25
N GLU A 416 -5.34 -0.21 57.11
CA GLU A 416 -4.25 -1.04 56.57
C GLU A 416 -4.00 -2.28 57.44
N ASN A 417 -3.90 -2.12 58.76
CA ASN A 417 -3.68 -3.25 59.66
C ASN A 417 -4.85 -4.24 59.66
N ARG A 418 -6.09 -3.74 59.58
CA ARG A 418 -7.28 -4.61 59.45
C ARG A 418 -7.24 -5.42 58.15
N LEU A 419 -6.93 -4.77 57.03
CA LEU A 419 -6.84 -5.45 55.74
C LEU A 419 -5.76 -6.54 55.75
N ARG A 420 -4.58 -6.26 56.31
CA ARG A 420 -3.51 -7.24 56.49
C ARG A 420 -3.95 -8.41 57.37
N ASN A 421 -4.67 -8.15 58.46
CA ASN A 421 -5.16 -9.20 59.35
C ASN A 421 -6.16 -10.10 58.63
N VAL A 422 -7.15 -9.55 57.93
CA VAL A 422 -8.12 -10.35 57.16
C VAL A 422 -7.42 -11.16 56.06
N ALA A 423 -6.39 -10.59 55.42
CA ALA A 423 -5.62 -11.30 54.41
C ALA A 423 -4.90 -12.55 54.96
N THR A 424 -4.53 -12.59 56.24
CA THR A 424 -3.91 -13.79 56.85
C THR A 424 -4.84 -15.01 56.92
N GLU A 425 -6.16 -14.82 56.75
CA GLU A 425 -7.12 -15.93 56.68
C GLU A 425 -7.03 -16.69 55.34
N PHE A 426 -6.36 -16.12 54.34
CA PHE A 426 -6.25 -16.67 53.00
C PHE A 426 -4.79 -17.13 52.75
N PRO A 427 -4.49 -18.44 52.82
CA PRO A 427 -3.12 -18.94 52.74
C PRO A 427 -2.47 -18.73 51.36
N GLU A 428 -3.26 -18.50 50.32
CA GLU A 428 -2.78 -18.18 48.98
C GLU A 428 -2.30 -16.73 48.82
N ILE A 429 -2.60 -15.84 49.77
CA ILE A 429 -2.12 -14.45 49.76
C ILE A 429 -0.75 -14.41 50.44
N LEU A 430 0.29 -14.11 49.68
CA LEU A 430 1.66 -14.07 50.17
C LEU A 430 1.99 -12.74 50.84
N ASP A 431 1.48 -11.63 50.29
CA ASP A 431 1.68 -10.29 50.83
C ASP A 431 0.54 -9.35 50.40
N VAL A 432 0.32 -8.30 51.19
CA VAL A 432 -0.56 -7.17 50.85
C VAL A 432 0.23 -5.89 51.04
N HIS A 433 0.29 -5.01 50.03
CA HIS A 433 1.06 -3.77 50.12
C HIS A 433 0.45 -2.64 49.31
N ASP A 434 1.10 -1.47 49.37
CA ASP A 434 0.66 -0.20 48.76
C ASP A 434 -0.81 0.15 49.06
N VAL A 435 -1.19 0.03 50.33
CA VAL A 435 -2.56 0.32 50.77
C VAL A 435 -2.77 1.82 50.81
N ILE A 436 -3.67 2.30 49.96
CA ILE A 436 -4.05 3.70 49.84
C ILE A 436 -5.52 3.82 50.20
N VAL A 437 -5.83 4.73 51.15
CA VAL A 437 -7.22 5.04 51.53
C VAL A 437 -7.58 6.41 51.00
N THR A 438 -8.67 6.47 50.26
CA THR A 438 -9.18 7.67 49.62
C THR A 438 -10.55 8.00 50.19
N ARG A 439 -10.75 9.25 50.62
CA ARG A 439 -12.06 9.73 51.04
C ARG A 439 -12.71 10.51 49.90
N LEU A 440 -13.84 10.03 49.41
CA LEU A 440 -14.64 10.68 48.39
C LEU A 440 -15.65 11.61 49.06
N SER A 441 -15.68 12.88 48.64
CA SER A 441 -16.79 13.79 48.97
C SER A 441 -17.95 13.50 48.03
N ASP A 442 -19.16 13.36 48.56
CA ASP A 442 -20.38 13.28 47.74
C ASP A 442 -20.52 14.60 46.95
N ASN A 443 -20.07 14.62 45.70
CA ASN A 443 -20.35 15.71 44.77
C ASN A 443 -21.77 15.56 44.22
N SER A 444 -22.78 15.57 45.11
CA SER A 444 -24.12 15.96 44.65
C SER A 444 -24.09 17.47 44.42
N SER A 445 -24.29 17.90 43.19
CA SER A 445 -24.44 19.31 42.77
C SER A 445 -25.68 20.02 43.35
N HIS A 446 -26.25 19.50 44.44
CA HIS A 446 -27.15 20.22 45.32
C HIS A 446 -26.43 20.50 46.63
N ALA A 447 -25.83 21.68 46.68
CA ALA A 447 -25.33 22.30 47.90
C ALA A 447 -26.50 22.58 48.86
N ASP A 448 -26.94 21.56 49.60
CA ASP A 448 -27.59 21.76 50.89
C ASP A 448 -26.66 21.21 51.98
N SER A 449 -25.99 22.16 52.64
CA SER A 449 -25.05 21.95 53.73
C SER A 449 -25.75 21.47 55.00
N ALA A 450 -26.22 20.21 55.05
CA ALA A 450 -26.73 19.60 56.28
C ALA A 450 -26.84 18.06 56.27
N SER A 451 -26.14 17.31 55.41
CA SER A 451 -26.11 15.84 55.54
C SER A 451 -24.90 15.38 56.38
N PRO A 452 -25.11 14.71 57.53
CA PRO A 452 -24.04 14.20 58.39
C PRO A 452 -23.57 12.81 57.93
N HIS A 453 -23.44 12.60 56.62
CA HIS A 453 -22.96 11.33 56.09
C HIS A 453 -21.44 11.39 55.94
N PRO A 454 -20.68 10.53 56.65
CA PRO A 454 -19.24 10.48 56.49
C PRO A 454 -18.93 10.11 55.04
N GLY A 455 -18.08 10.92 54.38
CA GLY A 455 -17.72 10.69 52.97
C GLY A 455 -17.27 9.26 52.71
N ARG A 456 -17.62 8.73 51.54
CA ARG A 456 -17.39 7.33 51.14
C ARG A 456 -15.90 7.02 51.16
N LEU A 457 -15.51 5.98 51.91
CA LEU A 457 -14.11 5.53 51.95
C LEU A 457 -13.88 4.50 50.85
N GLN A 458 -12.84 4.70 50.06
CA GLN A 458 -12.34 3.74 49.08
C GLN A 458 -10.95 3.29 49.51
N VAL A 459 -10.71 1.98 49.50
CA VAL A 459 -9.40 1.39 49.77
C VAL A 459 -8.89 0.77 48.48
N THR A 460 -7.61 0.97 48.18
CA THR A 460 -6.91 0.34 47.06
C THR A 460 -5.66 -0.34 47.61
N CYS A 461 -5.37 -1.56 47.18
CA CYS A 461 -4.16 -2.28 47.59
C CYS A 461 -3.66 -3.23 46.51
N HIS A 462 -2.42 -3.67 46.65
CA HIS A 462 -1.84 -4.74 45.87
C HIS A 462 -1.80 -6.02 46.73
N CYS A 463 -2.06 -7.17 46.12
CA CYS A 463 -1.99 -8.48 46.78
C CYS A 463 -1.10 -9.42 45.96
N THR A 464 -0.07 -9.97 46.57
CA THR A 464 0.82 -10.93 45.91
C THR A 464 0.29 -12.35 46.05
N LEU A 465 0.19 -13.08 44.93
CA LEU A 465 -0.24 -14.48 44.87
C LEU A 465 0.79 -15.35 44.10
N PRO A 466 0.78 -16.69 44.25
CA PRO A 466 1.66 -17.57 43.50
C PRO A 466 1.52 -17.45 41.98
N ASP A 467 2.63 -17.52 41.25
CA ASP A 467 2.70 -17.31 39.79
C ASP A 467 1.90 -18.36 38.98
N ASP A 468 1.81 -19.58 39.50
CA ASP A 468 1.14 -20.71 38.86
C ASP A 468 -0.36 -20.80 39.20
N LEU A 469 -0.87 -19.84 39.99
CA LEU A 469 -2.27 -19.84 40.38
C LEU A 469 -3.17 -19.45 39.19
N PRO A 470 -4.16 -20.27 38.82
CA PRO A 470 -5.03 -19.95 37.69
C PRO A 470 -5.86 -18.71 37.99
N MET A 471 -6.06 -17.84 36.98
CA MET A 471 -6.79 -16.57 37.14
C MET A 471 -8.20 -16.72 37.72
N SER A 472 -8.89 -17.83 37.44
CA SER A 472 -10.19 -18.14 38.06
C SER A 472 -10.10 -18.29 39.58
N ARG A 473 -9.02 -18.91 40.08
CA ARG A 473 -8.76 -19.08 41.51
C ARG A 473 -8.30 -17.76 42.14
N VAL A 474 -7.44 -17.01 41.45
CA VAL A 474 -7.05 -15.64 41.86
C VAL A 474 -8.30 -14.80 42.11
N HIS A 475 -9.22 -14.74 41.13
CA HIS A 475 -10.46 -13.98 41.26
C HIS A 475 -11.30 -14.44 42.46
N THR A 476 -11.43 -15.76 42.68
CA THR A 476 -12.17 -16.31 43.82
C THR A 476 -11.60 -15.84 45.16
N ILE A 477 -10.27 -15.83 45.30
CA ILE A 477 -9.57 -15.41 46.53
C ILE A 477 -9.73 -13.90 46.73
N ILE A 478 -9.52 -13.10 45.69
CA ILE A 478 -9.65 -11.64 45.74
C ILE A 478 -11.07 -11.22 46.13
N THR A 479 -12.10 -11.83 45.52
CA THR A 479 -13.50 -11.55 45.86
C THR A 479 -13.83 -11.99 47.29
N ALA A 480 -13.28 -13.13 47.76
CA ALA A 480 -13.48 -13.57 49.14
C ALA A 480 -12.81 -12.62 50.15
N LEU A 481 -11.60 -12.15 49.87
CA LEU A 481 -10.90 -11.14 50.66
C LEU A 481 -11.68 -9.83 50.70
N GLU A 482 -12.16 -9.36 49.55
CA GLU A 482 -12.97 -8.14 49.46
C GLU A 482 -14.21 -8.23 50.34
N ASN A 483 -14.93 -9.35 50.26
CA ASN A 483 -16.13 -9.57 51.07
C ASN A 483 -15.82 -9.66 52.56
N ALA A 484 -14.76 -10.39 52.95
CA ALA A 484 -14.35 -10.51 54.34
C ALA A 484 -13.93 -9.15 54.92
N PHE A 485 -13.19 -8.34 54.16
CA PHE A 485 -12.77 -7.02 54.59
C PHE A 485 -13.95 -6.03 54.69
N LYS A 486 -14.91 -6.07 53.76
CA LYS A 486 -16.13 -5.26 53.86
C LYS A 486 -17.00 -5.63 55.07
N LEU A 487 -16.95 -6.89 55.52
CA LEU A 487 -17.61 -7.32 56.75
C LEU A 487 -16.91 -6.79 58.02
N ASP A 488 -15.57 -6.79 58.04
CA ASP A 488 -14.77 -6.28 59.17
C ASP A 488 -14.79 -4.73 59.25
N SER A 489 -14.78 -4.06 58.09
CA SER A 489 -14.76 -2.61 57.94
C SER A 489 -15.91 -2.12 57.04
N PRO A 490 -17.15 -2.11 57.55
CA PRO A 490 -18.34 -1.69 56.80
C PRO A 490 -18.33 -0.20 56.42
N GLU A 491 -17.47 0.62 57.03
CA GLU A 491 -17.23 2.01 56.62
C GLU A 491 -16.56 2.15 55.24
N VAL A 492 -15.96 1.09 54.69
CA VAL A 492 -15.33 1.08 53.36
C VAL A 492 -16.38 0.77 52.28
N SER A 493 -16.67 1.75 51.45
CA SER A 493 -17.65 1.65 50.36
C SER A 493 -17.16 0.82 49.17
N ARG A 494 -15.85 0.88 48.87
CA ARG A 494 -15.23 0.20 47.73
C ARG A 494 -13.81 -0.22 48.10
N LEU A 495 -13.46 -1.47 47.80
CA LEU A 495 -12.11 -2.00 47.92
C LEU A 495 -11.67 -2.48 46.53
N LEU A 496 -10.58 -1.94 46.01
CA LEU A 496 -9.98 -2.36 44.75
C LEU A 496 -8.67 -3.07 45.05
N ILE A 497 -8.56 -4.32 44.59
CA ILE A 497 -7.37 -5.13 44.81
C ILE A 497 -6.72 -5.41 43.46
N HIS A 498 -5.44 -5.09 43.34
CA HIS A 498 -4.61 -5.47 42.21
C HIS A 498 -3.85 -6.76 42.57
N PRO A 499 -4.20 -7.92 41.98
CA PRO A 499 -3.42 -9.13 42.18
C PRO A 499 -2.12 -9.08 41.38
N GLU A 500 -1.00 -9.39 42.02
CA GLU A 500 0.34 -9.42 41.43
C GLU A 500 0.96 -10.81 41.56
N PRO A 501 1.74 -11.26 40.57
CA PRO A 501 2.49 -12.51 40.67
C PRO A 501 3.66 -12.35 41.66
N ALA A 502 4.04 -13.45 42.31
CA ALA A 502 5.18 -13.51 43.22
C ALA A 502 6.50 -13.11 42.54
N THR A 503 6.66 -13.36 41.23
CA THR A 503 7.84 -12.92 40.46
C THR A 503 8.02 -11.41 40.39
N ASP A 504 6.92 -10.65 40.42
CA ASP A 504 6.97 -9.18 40.39
C ASP A 504 7.16 -8.56 41.78
N ASN A 505 7.09 -9.38 42.83
CA ASN A 505 7.32 -8.96 44.20
C ASN A 505 8.84 -8.78 44.47
N GLN A 506 9.43 -7.72 43.90
CA GLN A 506 10.83 -7.33 44.13
C GLN A 506 11.01 -6.43 45.38
N ARG A 507 10.18 -6.59 46.41
CA ARG A 507 10.20 -5.71 47.60
C ARG A 507 10.64 -6.40 48.86
#